data_AF-A0AAF0T0C7-F1
#
_entry.id   AF-A0AAF0T0C7-F1
#
_cell.length_a   1.000
_cell.length_b   1.000
_cell.length_c   1.000
_cell.angle_alpha   90.00
_cell.angle_beta   90.00
_cell.angle_gamma   90.00
#
_symmetry.space_group_name_H-M   'P 1'
#
loop_
_entity.id
_entity.type
_entity.pdbx_description
1 polymer ?
#
loop_
_entity_poly.entity_id
_entity_poly.type
_entity_poly.pdbx_seq_one_letter_code
_entity_poly.pdbx_strand_id
1 'polypeptide(L)'
;MTTLVVCLDRTDDVGRKTGLRSPVVGWEAVRALVTDVGLADPEDSGVNTLLESLRVAQDLRDENEEVVVAVVSGDHESMVSADRAVAEQLDDLIADYDPDSAVVVTDSAEDERLIPIVESRVQVDSVDRVVVRQARDIESTYYLLKQFLADEELRQTILVPIGLTLLVFPLLATTVGPAEGAAAITTVIGLFLLYKGFNIDERLTRLARGTRESLYSGQVSVVTYVVAAGLTFVGLFVGALGVSGLEDTPGVVIPATRFAFDSVPWLAMAALTASAGRLLDEAISDEPIRTSFLNLPFIVVAVGLVVRGFSAYFLEQQGQMESFVVPANEFLIFSNERFVMGAGERLALYVVTAIVISLVGAQIAASLSGSSGEDERSDGGSDAGPQDGATADGESAAATPDSGAVPDRSDPELTDGGAAAGADSPADRDR
;
A
#
# COMPACT_ATOMS: atom_id res chain seq x y z
N MET A 1 -56.94 9.70 15.42
CA MET A 1 -56.30 8.39 15.23
C MET A 1 -55.54 8.13 16.50
N THR A 2 -55.75 6.96 17.08
CA THR A 2 -55.17 6.59 18.36
C THR A 2 -54.05 5.60 18.13
N THR A 3 -52.84 5.98 18.53
CA THR A 3 -51.63 5.19 18.31
C THR A 3 -51.14 4.62 19.64
N LEU A 4 -50.98 3.30 19.71
CA LEU A 4 -50.43 2.59 20.85
C LEU A 4 -48.91 2.47 20.71
N VAL A 5 -48.15 3.18 21.54
CA VAL A 5 -46.70 2.98 21.66
C VAL A 5 -46.45 1.90 22.71
N VAL A 6 -46.04 0.71 22.27
CA VAL A 6 -45.90 -0.47 23.12
C VAL A 6 -44.43 -0.88 23.26
N CYS A 7 -43.94 -0.86 24.49
CA CYS A 7 -42.66 -1.47 24.88
C CYS A 7 -42.90 -2.93 25.25
N LEU A 8 -42.13 -3.85 24.66
CA LEU A 8 -42.26 -5.28 24.90
C LEU A 8 -41.15 -5.79 25.81
N ASP A 9 -41.51 -6.59 26.82
CA ASP A 9 -40.59 -7.21 27.78
C ASP A 9 -41.01 -8.66 28.03
N ARG A 10 -40.52 -9.59 27.23
CA ARG A 10 -40.96 -10.99 27.26
C ARG A 10 -40.58 -11.71 28.54
N THR A 11 -39.46 -11.36 29.15
CA THR A 11 -38.91 -12.01 30.35
C THR A 11 -39.49 -11.46 31.65
N ASP A 12 -40.28 -10.39 31.57
CA ASP A 12 -40.82 -9.62 32.69
C ASP A 12 -39.70 -9.12 33.62
N ASP A 13 -38.66 -8.57 33.00
CA ASP A 13 -37.58 -7.91 33.70
C ASP A 13 -38.07 -6.67 34.45
N VAL A 14 -39.09 -5.98 33.92
CA VAL A 14 -39.77 -4.87 34.56
C VAL A 14 -40.41 -5.31 35.88
N GLY A 15 -41.25 -6.35 35.87
CA GLY A 15 -41.90 -6.87 37.07
C GLY A 15 -40.91 -7.42 38.09
N ARG A 16 -39.86 -8.13 37.63
CA ARG A 16 -38.80 -8.65 38.52
C ARG A 16 -38.01 -7.56 39.24
N LYS A 17 -37.72 -6.45 38.56
CA LYS A 17 -36.88 -5.38 39.11
C LYS A 17 -37.66 -4.41 40.00
N THR A 18 -38.92 -4.15 39.66
CA THR A 18 -39.73 -3.11 40.31
C THR A 18 -40.84 -3.65 41.20
N GLY A 19 -41.26 -4.91 41.02
CA GLY A 19 -42.42 -5.50 41.70
C GLY A 19 -43.77 -4.97 41.20
N LEU A 20 -43.78 -4.17 40.13
CA LEU A 20 -44.99 -3.67 39.48
C LEU A 20 -45.61 -4.78 38.63
N ARG A 21 -46.93 -4.66 38.41
CA ARG A 21 -47.67 -5.58 37.54
C ARG A 21 -47.88 -4.94 36.18
N SER A 22 -47.61 -5.71 35.13
CA SER A 22 -47.91 -5.33 33.75
C SER A 22 -49.39 -5.59 33.40
N PRO A 23 -49.99 -4.79 32.50
CA PRO A 23 -49.35 -3.74 31.72
C PRO A 23 -49.24 -2.43 32.51
N VAL A 24 -48.12 -1.72 32.35
CA VAL A 24 -47.95 -0.36 32.88
C VAL A 24 -48.37 0.63 31.81
N VAL A 25 -49.47 1.36 32.03
CA VAL A 25 -50.10 2.19 31.00
C VAL A 25 -50.10 3.66 31.40
N GLY A 26 -49.80 4.51 30.42
CA GLY A 26 -49.85 5.96 30.53
C GLY A 26 -48.47 6.60 30.68
N TRP A 27 -48.34 7.83 30.15
CA TRP A 27 -47.08 8.57 30.11
C TRP A 27 -46.41 8.71 31.48
N GLU A 28 -47.16 9.12 32.50
CA GLU A 28 -46.62 9.37 33.83
C GLU A 28 -46.18 8.08 34.51
N ALA A 29 -46.92 6.99 34.30
CA ALA A 29 -46.60 5.67 34.84
C ALA A 29 -45.30 5.13 34.20
N VAL A 30 -45.18 5.20 32.87
CA VAL A 30 -43.97 4.76 32.16
C VAL A 30 -42.77 5.65 32.49
N ARG A 31 -42.96 6.97 32.66
CA ARG A 31 -41.90 7.89 33.09
C ARG A 31 -41.41 7.60 34.51
N ALA A 32 -42.30 7.26 35.44
CA ALA A 32 -41.91 6.82 36.77
C ALA A 32 -41.14 5.49 36.68
N LEU A 33 -41.62 4.56 35.86
CA LEU A 33 -41.01 3.25 35.65
C LEU A 33 -39.56 3.33 35.15
N VAL A 34 -39.24 4.26 34.24
CA VAL A 34 -37.84 4.52 33.81
C VAL A 34 -36.92 4.72 35.01
N THR A 35 -37.37 5.48 36.01
CA THR A 35 -36.57 5.79 37.19
C THR A 35 -36.44 4.55 38.09
N ASP A 36 -37.53 3.81 38.28
CA ASP A 36 -37.53 2.61 39.12
C ASP A 36 -36.65 1.50 38.53
N VAL A 37 -36.78 1.22 37.22
CA VAL A 37 -35.95 0.23 36.51
C VAL A 37 -34.49 0.68 36.48
N GLY A 38 -34.22 1.95 36.18
CA GLY A 38 -32.85 2.48 36.12
C GLY A 38 -32.13 2.53 37.47
N LEU A 39 -32.87 2.69 38.58
CA LEU A 39 -32.31 2.58 39.93
C LEU A 39 -32.07 1.13 40.34
N ALA A 40 -32.89 0.19 39.88
CA ALA A 40 -32.73 -1.23 40.15
C ALA A 40 -31.55 -1.83 39.37
N ASP A 41 -31.36 -1.42 38.11
CA ASP A 41 -30.30 -1.90 37.23
C ASP A 41 -29.87 -0.84 36.19
N PRO A 42 -28.84 -0.02 36.49
CA PRO A 42 -28.44 1.09 35.63
C PRO A 42 -27.73 0.67 34.34
N GLU A 43 -27.32 -0.60 34.21
CA GLU A 43 -26.63 -1.11 33.02
C GLU A 43 -27.59 -1.73 32.00
N ASP A 44 -28.87 -1.87 32.35
CA ASP A 44 -29.89 -2.50 31.54
C ASP A 44 -30.31 -1.63 30.33
N SER A 45 -30.37 -2.25 29.16
CA SER A 45 -30.77 -1.57 27.92
C SER A 45 -32.25 -1.22 27.87
N GLY A 46 -33.11 -1.91 28.63
CA GLY A 46 -34.54 -1.67 28.78
C GLY A 46 -34.88 -0.27 29.32
N VAL A 47 -33.98 0.34 30.11
CA VAL A 47 -34.11 1.77 30.49
C VAL A 47 -34.16 2.66 29.24
N ASN A 48 -33.33 2.36 28.24
CA ASN A 48 -33.30 3.10 26.99
C ASN A 48 -34.54 2.77 26.12
N THR A 49 -35.05 1.53 26.17
CA THR A 49 -36.30 1.14 25.50
C THR A 49 -37.50 1.92 26.03
N LEU A 50 -37.60 2.09 27.35
CA LEU A 50 -38.66 2.90 27.98
C LEU A 50 -38.52 4.39 27.63
N LEU A 51 -37.28 4.92 27.62
CA LEU A 51 -37.01 6.29 27.19
C LEU A 51 -37.37 6.52 25.72
N GLU A 52 -37.04 5.59 24.83
CA GLU A 52 -37.41 5.69 23.42
C GLU A 52 -38.94 5.60 23.23
N SER A 53 -39.62 4.74 23.99
CA SER A 53 -41.10 4.67 23.98
C SER A 53 -41.75 6.00 24.38
N LEU A 54 -41.19 6.68 25.38
CA LEU A 54 -41.63 8.04 25.74
C LEU A 54 -41.30 9.04 24.62
N ARG A 55 -40.11 8.97 24.04
CA ARG A 55 -39.73 9.89 22.96
C ARG A 55 -40.65 9.76 21.74
N VAL A 56 -40.87 8.55 21.25
CA VAL A 56 -41.79 8.25 20.14
C VAL A 56 -43.19 8.76 20.45
N ALA A 57 -43.67 8.52 21.67
CA ALA A 57 -44.99 9.00 22.06
C ALA A 57 -45.10 10.52 22.18
N GLN A 58 -44.01 11.22 22.48
CA GLN A 58 -43.96 12.68 22.44
C GLN A 58 -44.01 13.19 21.01
N ASP A 59 -43.20 12.61 20.11
CA ASP A 59 -43.14 12.99 18.70
C ASP A 59 -44.52 12.86 18.04
N LEU A 60 -45.24 11.75 18.27
CA LEU A 60 -46.60 11.54 17.76
C LEU A 60 -47.63 12.53 18.33
N ARG A 61 -47.52 12.92 19.60
CA ARG A 61 -48.40 13.94 20.19
C ARG A 61 -48.15 15.33 19.61
N ASP A 62 -46.90 15.66 19.32
CA ASP A 62 -46.54 16.93 18.68
C ASP A 62 -47.10 17.00 17.24
N GLU A 63 -47.35 15.84 16.61
CA GLU A 63 -48.08 15.70 15.34
C GLU A 63 -49.61 15.72 15.48
N ASN A 64 -50.14 15.92 16.70
CA ASN A 64 -51.57 15.93 17.06
C ASN A 64 -52.26 14.55 16.96
N GLU A 65 -51.54 13.46 17.19
CA GLU A 65 -52.14 12.14 17.39
C GLU A 65 -52.53 11.88 18.85
N GLU A 66 -53.56 11.06 19.06
CA GLU A 66 -53.90 10.56 20.39
C GLU A 66 -53.00 9.37 20.69
N VAL A 67 -52.23 9.42 21.79
CA VAL A 67 -51.19 8.42 22.04
C VAL A 67 -51.34 7.77 23.41
N VAL A 68 -51.38 6.44 23.40
CA VAL A 68 -51.32 5.61 24.61
C VAL A 68 -49.94 4.95 24.66
N VAL A 69 -49.23 5.11 25.77
CA VAL A 69 -47.94 4.43 25.99
C VAL A 69 -48.17 3.29 26.96
N ALA A 70 -47.74 2.09 26.61
CA ALA A 70 -47.87 0.92 27.47
C ALA A 70 -46.58 0.09 27.47
N VAL A 71 -46.29 -0.51 28.61
CA VAL A 71 -45.26 -1.54 28.77
C VAL A 71 -45.98 -2.85 29.03
N VAL A 72 -45.76 -3.82 28.15
CA VAL A 72 -46.40 -5.13 28.23
C VAL A 72 -45.30 -6.16 28.49
N SER A 73 -45.48 -6.92 29.57
CA SER A 73 -44.50 -7.90 30.00
C SER A 73 -45.05 -9.32 29.96
N GLY A 74 -44.16 -10.30 29.72
CA GLY A 74 -44.49 -11.72 29.80
C GLY A 74 -44.64 -12.24 31.22
N ASP A 75 -44.54 -13.55 31.37
CA ASP A 75 -44.60 -14.25 32.65
C ASP A 75 -43.41 -15.23 32.72
N HIS A 76 -42.83 -15.40 33.90
CA HIS A 76 -41.55 -16.09 34.07
C HIS A 76 -41.66 -17.62 34.12
N GLU A 77 -42.86 -18.17 34.28
CA GLU A 77 -43.02 -19.61 34.56
C GLU A 77 -42.81 -20.50 33.32
N SER A 78 -43.13 -20.02 32.10
CA SER A 78 -42.90 -20.77 30.86
C SER A 78 -42.96 -19.89 29.60
N MET A 79 -42.24 -20.27 28.52
CA MET A 79 -42.29 -19.51 27.24
C MET A 79 -43.70 -19.40 26.64
N VAL A 80 -44.56 -20.41 26.85
CA VAL A 80 -45.94 -20.41 26.34
C VAL A 80 -46.86 -19.58 27.23
N SER A 81 -46.55 -19.43 28.53
CA SER A 81 -47.30 -18.53 29.42
C SER A 81 -46.92 -17.08 29.18
N ALA A 82 -45.65 -16.77 28.87
CA ALA A 82 -45.20 -15.42 28.52
C ALA A 82 -45.93 -14.84 27.30
N ASP A 83 -45.96 -15.58 26.19
CA ASP A 83 -46.61 -15.14 24.95
C ASP A 83 -48.14 -14.95 25.14
N ARG A 84 -48.76 -15.78 25.99
CA ARG A 84 -50.20 -15.67 26.34
C ARG A 84 -50.48 -14.49 27.27
N ALA A 85 -49.63 -14.24 28.25
CA ALA A 85 -49.76 -13.11 29.15
C ALA A 85 -49.67 -11.78 28.38
N VAL A 86 -48.72 -11.67 27.45
CA VAL A 86 -48.61 -10.51 26.55
C VAL A 86 -49.86 -10.36 25.69
N ALA A 87 -50.35 -11.46 25.12
CA ALA A 87 -51.60 -11.48 24.35
C ALA A 87 -52.82 -10.97 25.15
N GLU A 88 -53.00 -11.46 26.37
CA GLU A 88 -54.11 -11.05 27.26
C GLU A 88 -54.02 -9.56 27.63
N GLN A 89 -52.82 -9.08 27.96
CA GLN A 89 -52.60 -7.65 28.25
C GLN A 89 -52.86 -6.75 27.04
N LEU A 90 -52.50 -7.20 25.83
CA LEU A 90 -52.83 -6.48 24.59
C LEU A 90 -54.34 -6.48 24.31
N ASP A 91 -55.03 -7.59 24.59
CA ASP A 91 -56.49 -7.68 24.44
C ASP A 91 -57.19 -6.69 25.40
N ASP A 92 -56.71 -6.55 26.64
CA ASP A 92 -57.20 -5.56 27.60
C ASP A 92 -56.93 -4.12 27.13
N LEU A 93 -55.71 -3.83 26.65
CA LEU A 93 -55.36 -2.51 26.11
C LEU A 93 -56.22 -2.12 24.91
N ILE A 94 -56.54 -3.06 24.03
CA ILE A 94 -57.40 -2.80 22.87
C ILE A 94 -58.83 -2.55 23.32
N ALA A 95 -59.33 -3.32 24.29
CA ALA A 95 -60.68 -3.13 24.82
C ALA A 95 -60.87 -1.76 25.50
N ASP A 96 -59.84 -1.28 26.20
CA ASP A 96 -59.91 -0.04 26.97
C ASP A 96 -59.64 1.22 26.12
N TYR A 97 -58.77 1.13 25.12
CA TYR A 97 -58.26 2.30 24.39
C TYR A 97 -58.55 2.32 22.88
N ASP A 98 -59.02 1.21 22.30
CA ASP A 98 -59.39 1.08 20.87
C ASP A 98 -58.37 1.73 19.90
N PRO A 99 -57.08 1.33 19.93
CA PRO A 99 -56.06 1.93 19.09
C PRO A 99 -56.22 1.55 17.61
N ASP A 100 -56.05 2.54 16.72
CA ASP A 100 -56.07 2.35 15.26
C ASP A 100 -54.79 1.66 14.77
N SER A 101 -53.65 1.99 15.38
CA SER A 101 -52.35 1.42 15.05
C SER A 101 -51.40 1.37 16.26
N ALA A 102 -50.26 0.71 16.08
CA ALA A 102 -49.24 0.56 17.10
C ALA A 102 -47.82 0.80 16.58
N VAL A 103 -46.99 1.38 17.43
CA VAL A 103 -45.54 1.46 17.29
C VAL A 103 -44.91 0.58 18.36
N VAL A 104 -44.18 -0.45 17.93
CA VAL A 104 -43.53 -1.40 18.84
C VAL A 104 -42.10 -0.94 19.11
N VAL A 105 -41.69 -0.87 20.38
CA VAL A 105 -40.33 -0.51 20.78
C VAL A 105 -39.69 -1.68 21.53
N THR A 106 -38.46 -2.05 21.14
CA THR A 106 -37.75 -3.23 21.66
C THR A 106 -36.24 -3.04 21.61
N ASP A 107 -35.49 -3.54 22.60
CA ASP A 107 -34.02 -3.57 22.62
C ASP A 107 -33.42 -4.97 22.45
N SER A 108 -34.26 -6.01 22.50
CA SER A 108 -33.79 -7.40 22.43
C SER A 108 -34.41 -8.18 21.26
N ALA A 109 -33.64 -9.14 20.74
CA ALA A 109 -34.13 -10.08 19.74
C ALA A 109 -35.10 -11.13 20.33
N GLU A 110 -35.16 -11.27 21.66
CA GLU A 110 -36.08 -12.17 22.34
C GLU A 110 -37.49 -11.57 22.40
N ASP A 111 -37.57 -10.26 22.62
CA ASP A 111 -38.80 -9.46 22.64
C ASP A 111 -39.36 -9.24 21.24
N GLU A 112 -38.50 -9.14 20.21
CA GLU A 112 -38.94 -9.11 18.80
C GLU A 112 -39.83 -10.30 18.42
N ARG A 113 -39.73 -11.43 19.13
CA ARG A 113 -40.57 -12.60 18.88
C ARG A 113 -42.04 -12.38 19.28
N LEU A 114 -42.35 -11.34 20.04
CA LEU A 114 -43.70 -10.94 20.41
C LEU A 114 -44.37 -10.08 19.33
N ILE A 115 -43.62 -9.54 18.36
CA ILE A 115 -44.17 -8.70 17.27
C ILE A 115 -45.34 -9.38 16.53
N PRO A 116 -45.26 -10.67 16.12
CA PRO A 116 -46.40 -11.32 15.45
C PRO A 116 -47.67 -11.41 16.32
N ILE A 117 -47.52 -11.36 17.65
CA ILE A 117 -48.65 -11.36 18.59
C ILE A 117 -49.34 -9.99 18.58
N VAL A 118 -48.55 -8.91 18.56
CA VAL A 118 -49.06 -7.53 18.40
C VAL A 118 -49.73 -7.35 17.04
N GLU A 119 -49.07 -7.74 15.94
CA GLU A 119 -49.59 -7.67 14.57
C GLU A 119 -50.92 -8.41 14.39
N SER A 120 -51.14 -9.49 15.16
CA SER A 120 -52.39 -10.26 15.12
C SER A 120 -53.60 -9.55 15.74
N ARG A 121 -53.37 -8.46 16.49
CA ARG A 121 -54.39 -7.76 17.30
C ARG A 121 -54.61 -6.31 16.87
N VAL A 122 -53.53 -5.62 16.52
CA VAL A 122 -53.54 -4.21 16.09
C VAL A 122 -52.59 -4.03 14.91
N GLN A 123 -52.90 -3.08 14.02
CA GLN A 123 -52.02 -2.75 12.90
C GLN A 123 -50.69 -2.17 13.42
N VAL A 124 -49.56 -2.79 13.11
CA VAL A 124 -48.23 -2.28 13.48
C VAL A 124 -47.70 -1.41 12.35
N ASP A 125 -47.57 -0.10 12.59
CA ASP A 125 -47.07 0.85 11.59
C ASP A 125 -45.53 0.88 11.56
N SER A 126 -44.88 0.67 12.72
CA SER A 126 -43.42 0.61 12.81
C SER A 126 -42.92 -0.20 14.00
N VAL A 127 -41.69 -0.72 13.85
CA VAL A 127 -40.93 -1.38 14.92
C VAL A 127 -39.63 -0.62 15.12
N ASP A 128 -39.47 0.01 16.29
CA ASP A 128 -38.27 0.72 16.68
C ASP A 128 -37.36 -0.16 17.53
N ARG A 129 -36.08 -0.25 17.12
CA ARG A 129 -35.08 -1.14 17.71
C ARG A 129 -34.00 -0.32 18.42
N VAL A 130 -34.00 -0.37 19.75
CA VAL A 130 -33.04 0.36 20.57
C VAL A 130 -31.76 -0.44 20.72
N VAL A 131 -30.61 0.15 20.34
CA VAL A 131 -29.29 -0.50 20.46
C VAL A 131 -28.35 0.37 21.28
N VAL A 132 -28.00 -0.10 22.48
CA VAL A 132 -27.05 0.57 23.37
C VAL A 132 -25.61 0.18 23.03
N ARG A 133 -24.76 1.15 22.71
CA ARG A 133 -23.34 0.91 22.40
C ARG A 133 -22.49 0.90 23.66
N GLN A 134 -22.05 -0.29 24.08
CA GLN A 134 -21.06 -0.45 25.16
C GLN A 134 -19.65 -0.57 24.57
N ALA A 135 -18.70 0.26 25.02
CA ALA A 135 -17.28 0.03 24.74
C ALA A 135 -16.79 -1.15 25.60
N ARG A 136 -16.13 -2.13 25.01
CA ARG A 136 -15.63 -3.33 25.72
C ARG A 136 -14.11 -3.28 25.86
N ASP A 137 -13.65 -3.42 27.09
CA ASP A 137 -12.28 -3.20 27.58
C ASP A 137 -11.43 -4.49 27.68
N ILE A 138 -10.13 -4.36 27.37
CA ILE A 138 -8.93 -5.15 27.76
C ILE A 138 -8.84 -6.66 27.46
N GLU A 139 -9.91 -7.47 27.52
CA GLU A 139 -9.83 -8.92 27.24
C GLU A 139 -9.38 -9.19 25.79
N SER A 140 -9.89 -8.39 24.85
CA SER A 140 -9.50 -8.44 23.45
C SER A 140 -8.00 -8.12 23.24
N THR A 141 -7.40 -7.28 24.08
CA THR A 141 -5.97 -6.93 24.00
C THR A 141 -5.08 -8.11 24.39
N TYR A 142 -5.46 -8.88 25.41
CA TYR A 142 -4.74 -10.11 25.78
C TYR A 142 -4.73 -11.13 24.64
N TYR A 143 -5.90 -11.34 24.02
CA TYR A 143 -6.01 -12.26 22.88
C TYR A 143 -5.23 -11.77 21.66
N LEU A 144 -5.26 -10.47 21.38
CA LEU A 144 -4.48 -9.87 20.30
C LEU A 144 -2.97 -10.06 20.53
N LEU A 145 -2.48 -9.83 21.75
CA LEU A 145 -1.07 -10.03 22.08
C LEU A 145 -0.68 -11.52 22.00
N LYS A 146 -1.55 -12.41 22.47
CA LYS A 146 -1.35 -13.87 22.36
C LYS A 146 -1.26 -14.30 20.89
N GLN A 147 -2.13 -13.77 20.04
CA GLN A 147 -2.13 -14.06 18.60
C GLN A 147 -0.87 -13.53 17.92
N PHE A 148 -0.45 -12.30 18.26
CA PHE A 148 0.80 -11.71 17.77
C PHE A 148 2.02 -12.56 18.13
N LEU A 149 2.06 -13.11 19.34
CA LEU A 149 3.16 -13.98 19.79
C LEU A 149 3.13 -15.37 19.13
N ALA A 150 1.94 -15.88 18.80
CA ALA A 150 1.76 -17.18 18.16
C ALA A 150 2.16 -17.16 16.67
N ASP A 151 1.94 -16.04 15.99
CA ASP A 151 2.28 -15.84 14.58
C ASP A 151 3.80 -15.86 14.36
N GLU A 152 4.30 -16.80 13.54
CA GLU A 152 5.73 -16.94 13.23
C GLU A 152 6.27 -15.75 12.45
N GLU A 153 5.50 -15.23 11.50
CA GLU A 153 5.94 -14.15 10.61
C GLU A 153 6.08 -12.84 11.38
N LEU A 154 5.09 -12.52 12.22
CA LEU A 154 5.13 -11.34 13.09
C LEU A 154 6.23 -11.47 14.15
N ARG A 155 6.38 -12.65 14.75
CA ARG A 155 7.44 -12.92 15.73
C ARG A 155 8.83 -12.74 15.12
N GLN A 156 9.06 -13.28 13.92
CA GLN A 156 10.36 -13.14 13.24
C GLN A 156 10.61 -11.72 12.75
N THR A 157 9.58 -11.02 12.28
CA THR A 157 9.76 -9.70 11.65
C THR A 157 9.88 -8.58 12.69
N ILE A 158 9.20 -8.70 13.83
CA ILE A 158 9.12 -7.64 14.84
C ILE A 158 9.83 -8.05 16.13
N LEU A 159 9.48 -9.21 16.68
CA LEU A 159 9.96 -9.61 18.01
C LEU A 159 11.46 -9.94 18.00
N VAL A 160 11.96 -10.59 16.93
CA VAL A 160 13.39 -10.94 16.81
C VAL A 160 14.29 -9.71 16.70
N PRO A 161 14.06 -8.72 15.80
CA PRO A 161 14.90 -7.52 15.75
C PRO A 161 14.87 -6.71 17.06
N ILE A 162 13.71 -6.60 17.71
CA ILE A 162 13.58 -5.92 19.00
C ILE A 162 14.36 -6.67 20.08
N GLY A 163 14.16 -7.98 20.20
CA GLY A 163 14.86 -8.82 21.18
C GLY A 163 16.37 -8.82 20.98
N LEU A 164 16.82 -8.93 19.73
CA LEU A 164 18.24 -8.85 19.38
C LEU A 164 18.81 -7.48 19.72
N THR A 165 18.08 -6.40 19.44
CA THR A 165 18.50 -5.04 19.80
C THR A 165 18.65 -4.88 21.30
N LEU A 166 17.66 -5.33 22.08
CA LEU A 166 17.71 -5.27 23.55
C LEU A 166 18.87 -6.08 24.13
N LEU A 167 19.29 -7.17 23.47
CA LEU A 167 20.42 -8.00 23.89
C LEU A 167 21.76 -7.39 23.49
N VAL A 168 21.89 -6.95 22.23
CA VAL A 168 23.15 -6.55 21.62
C VAL A 168 23.50 -5.09 21.93
N PHE A 169 22.51 -4.20 22.06
CA PHE A 169 22.74 -2.77 22.31
C PHE A 169 23.54 -2.51 23.59
N PRO A 170 23.19 -3.06 24.77
CA PRO A 170 23.99 -2.84 25.98
C PRO A 170 25.43 -3.34 25.85
N LEU A 171 25.64 -4.45 25.13
CA LEU A 171 26.96 -5.02 24.88
C LEU A 171 27.81 -4.11 23.99
N LEU A 172 27.25 -3.61 22.89
CA LEU A 172 27.95 -2.66 21.99
C LEU A 172 28.17 -1.31 22.66
N ALA A 173 27.18 -0.82 23.42
CA ALA A 173 27.27 0.45 24.13
C ALA A 173 28.40 0.47 25.15
N THR A 174 28.71 -0.68 25.77
CA THR A 174 29.79 -0.81 26.75
C THR A 174 31.17 -1.11 26.13
N THR A 175 31.22 -1.76 24.96
CA THR A 175 32.48 -2.17 24.33
C THR A 175 33.02 -1.17 23.31
N VAL A 176 32.15 -0.60 22.47
CA VAL A 176 32.50 0.31 21.36
C VAL A 176 31.99 1.73 21.63
N GLY A 177 30.91 1.85 22.39
CA GLY A 177 30.29 3.12 22.76
C GLY A 177 28.85 3.21 22.27
N PRO A 178 27.99 4.01 22.94
CA PRO A 178 26.55 4.01 22.69
C PRO A 178 26.18 4.52 21.28
N ALA A 179 26.89 5.52 20.77
CA ALA A 179 26.65 6.07 19.44
C ALA A 179 27.00 5.06 18.32
N GLU A 180 28.17 4.43 18.42
CA GLU A 180 28.63 3.44 17.44
C GLU A 180 27.79 2.16 17.50
N GLY A 181 27.41 1.73 18.72
CA GLY A 181 26.49 0.61 18.91
C GLY A 181 25.10 0.87 18.31
N ALA A 182 24.54 2.07 18.51
CA ALA A 182 23.27 2.46 17.90
C ALA A 182 23.37 2.51 16.37
N ALA A 183 24.47 3.05 15.83
CA ALA A 183 24.71 3.11 14.38
C ALA A 183 24.82 1.71 13.76
N ALA A 184 25.55 0.79 14.40
CA ALA A 184 25.67 -0.60 13.96
C ALA A 184 24.31 -1.31 13.94
N ILE A 185 23.52 -1.18 15.01
CA ILE A 185 22.20 -1.79 15.10
C ILE A 185 21.24 -1.21 14.06
N THR A 186 21.21 0.12 13.92
CA THR A 186 20.37 0.80 12.92
C THR A 186 20.72 0.33 11.52
N THR A 187 22.01 0.15 11.23
CA THR A 187 22.48 -0.38 9.93
C THR A 187 21.98 -1.80 9.69
N VAL A 188 22.10 -2.68 10.69
CA VAL A 188 21.64 -4.08 10.58
C VAL A 188 20.11 -4.16 10.42
N ILE A 189 19.35 -3.39 11.22
CA ILE A 189 17.89 -3.33 11.11
C ILE A 189 17.48 -2.75 9.75
N GLY A 190 18.11 -1.67 9.31
CA GLY A 190 17.86 -1.08 7.99
C GLY A 190 18.10 -2.08 6.86
N LEU A 191 19.20 -2.82 6.92
CA LEU A 191 19.52 -3.88 5.95
C LEU A 191 18.47 -5.00 5.98
N PHE A 192 18.03 -5.42 7.17
CA PHE A 192 16.97 -6.42 7.34
C PHE A 192 15.62 -5.94 6.76
N LEU A 193 15.25 -4.68 7.00
CA LEU A 193 14.02 -4.11 6.44
C LEU A 193 14.07 -4.01 4.93
N LEU A 194 15.21 -3.64 4.33
CA LEU A 194 15.39 -3.66 2.88
C LEU A 194 15.32 -5.10 2.34
N TYR A 195 15.93 -6.05 3.03
CA TYR A 195 15.88 -7.48 2.67
C TYR A 195 14.44 -7.99 2.59
N LYS A 196 13.63 -7.69 3.61
CA LYS A 196 12.21 -8.07 3.64
C LYS A 196 11.36 -7.24 2.69
N GLY A 197 11.56 -5.92 2.63
CA GLY A 197 10.80 -5.01 1.77
C GLY A 197 10.95 -5.31 0.28
N PHE A 198 12.13 -5.76 -0.16
CA PHE A 198 12.34 -6.21 -1.55
C PHE A 198 11.89 -7.66 -1.80
N ASN A 199 11.43 -8.38 -0.76
CA ASN A 199 11.12 -9.80 -0.80
C ASN A 199 12.25 -10.61 -1.48
N ILE A 200 13.48 -10.39 -1.00
CA ILE A 200 14.69 -10.99 -1.60
C ILE A 200 14.62 -12.51 -1.55
N ASP A 201 14.05 -13.07 -0.49
CA ASP A 201 13.77 -14.52 -0.31
C ASP A 201 13.15 -15.14 -1.58
N GLU A 202 12.09 -14.52 -2.07
CA GLU A 202 11.32 -15.06 -3.18
C GLU A 202 11.92 -14.76 -4.55
N ARG A 203 12.63 -13.63 -4.68
CA ARG A 203 13.39 -13.32 -5.90
C ARG A 203 14.54 -14.30 -6.09
N LEU A 204 15.30 -14.57 -5.02
CA LEU A 204 16.43 -15.49 -5.07
C LEU A 204 15.97 -16.92 -5.37
N THR A 205 14.85 -17.34 -4.78
CA THR A 205 14.26 -18.65 -5.05
C THR A 205 13.79 -18.78 -6.51
N ARG A 206 13.16 -17.75 -7.06
CA ARG A 206 12.77 -17.71 -8.48
C ARG A 206 13.98 -17.75 -9.41
N LEU A 207 15.01 -16.97 -9.13
CA LEU A 207 16.26 -16.98 -9.88
C LEU A 207 16.92 -18.36 -9.84
N ALA A 208 17.02 -18.99 -8.66
CA ALA A 208 17.61 -20.30 -8.51
C ALA A 208 16.86 -21.38 -9.30
N ARG A 209 15.51 -21.34 -9.32
CA ARG A 209 14.69 -22.25 -10.13
C ARG A 209 14.92 -22.02 -11.63
N GLY A 210 14.89 -20.77 -12.09
CA GLY A 210 15.11 -20.43 -13.51
C GLY A 210 16.51 -20.82 -14.01
N THR A 211 17.55 -20.58 -13.22
CA THR A 211 18.92 -21.01 -13.55
C THR A 211 19.00 -22.53 -13.63
N ARG A 212 18.35 -23.26 -12.73
CA ARG A 212 18.34 -24.73 -12.75
C ARG A 212 17.69 -25.27 -14.03
N GLU A 213 16.54 -24.71 -14.40
CA GLU A 213 15.81 -25.11 -15.62
C GLU A 213 16.63 -24.81 -16.89
N SER A 214 17.24 -23.62 -16.96
CA SER A 214 18.12 -23.20 -18.06
C SER A 214 19.41 -24.02 -18.19
N LEU A 215 19.98 -24.49 -17.06
CA LEU A 215 21.10 -25.42 -17.06
C LEU A 215 20.71 -26.81 -17.57
N TYR A 216 19.51 -27.29 -17.26
CA TYR A 216 19.02 -28.57 -17.77
C TYR A 216 18.65 -28.49 -19.27
N SER A 217 18.27 -27.33 -19.77
CA SER A 217 17.99 -27.11 -21.20
C SER A 217 19.24 -26.87 -22.06
N GLY A 218 20.44 -26.81 -21.46
CA GLY A 218 21.70 -26.67 -22.19
C GLY A 218 21.97 -25.29 -22.79
N GLN A 219 21.36 -24.22 -22.25
CA GLN A 219 21.55 -22.86 -22.75
C GLN A 219 22.99 -22.35 -22.52
N VAL A 220 23.63 -21.85 -23.58
CA VAL A 220 24.96 -21.25 -23.56
C VAL A 220 24.95 -19.93 -22.79
N SER A 221 23.82 -19.19 -22.78
CA SER A 221 23.72 -17.93 -22.06
C SER A 221 24.00 -18.05 -20.56
N VAL A 222 23.69 -19.18 -19.91
CA VAL A 222 23.95 -19.36 -18.47
C VAL A 222 25.43 -19.19 -18.13
N VAL A 223 26.30 -19.88 -18.86
CA VAL A 223 27.75 -19.79 -18.64
C VAL A 223 28.23 -18.37 -18.91
N THR A 224 27.76 -17.75 -20.00
CA THR A 224 28.15 -16.38 -20.32
C THR A 224 27.63 -15.35 -19.32
N TYR A 225 26.48 -15.56 -18.68
CA TYR A 225 25.95 -14.69 -17.63
C TYR A 225 26.78 -14.80 -16.36
N VAL A 226 27.26 -15.99 -15.99
CA VAL A 226 28.21 -16.16 -14.89
C VAL A 226 29.52 -15.44 -15.18
N VAL A 227 30.06 -15.59 -16.38
CA VAL A 227 31.28 -14.87 -16.80
C VAL A 227 31.05 -13.35 -16.81
N ALA A 228 29.90 -12.88 -17.31
CA ALA A 228 29.52 -11.47 -17.30
C ALA A 228 29.39 -10.92 -15.88
N ALA A 229 28.81 -11.67 -14.94
CA ALA A 229 28.75 -11.28 -13.54
C ALA A 229 30.15 -11.14 -12.93
N GLY A 230 31.05 -12.08 -13.22
CA GLY A 230 32.46 -11.99 -12.83
C GLY A 230 33.16 -10.76 -13.40
N LEU A 231 33.02 -10.51 -14.70
CA LEU A 231 33.58 -9.33 -15.38
C LEU A 231 32.99 -8.02 -14.82
N THR A 232 31.71 -8.01 -14.47
CA THR A 232 31.05 -6.87 -13.82
C THR A 232 31.70 -6.58 -12.47
N PHE A 233 31.91 -7.60 -11.65
CA PHE A 233 32.58 -7.47 -10.36
C PHE A 233 34.02 -6.96 -10.51
N VAL A 234 34.77 -7.49 -11.47
CA VAL A 234 36.12 -7.00 -11.81
C VAL A 234 36.06 -5.52 -12.21
N GLY A 235 35.09 -5.11 -13.03
CA GLY A 235 34.93 -3.72 -13.43
C GLY A 235 34.65 -2.78 -12.27
N LEU A 236 33.74 -3.16 -11.36
CA LEU A 236 33.47 -2.38 -10.15
C LEU A 236 34.70 -2.28 -9.26
N PHE A 237 35.43 -3.38 -9.09
CA PHE A 237 36.64 -3.42 -8.28
C PHE A 237 37.77 -2.56 -8.88
N VAL A 238 38.00 -2.66 -10.18
CA VAL A 238 39.00 -1.85 -10.91
C VAL A 238 38.65 -0.35 -10.85
N GLY A 239 37.37 0.00 -10.99
CA GLY A 239 36.93 1.39 -10.81
C GLY A 239 37.16 1.90 -9.40
N ALA A 240 36.86 1.10 -8.39
CA ALA A 240 37.10 1.46 -6.99
C ALA A 240 38.59 1.68 -6.71
N LEU A 241 39.47 0.81 -7.23
CA LEU A 241 40.93 0.99 -7.16
C LEU A 241 41.37 2.28 -7.87
N GLY A 242 40.75 2.60 -9.02
CA GLY A 242 40.99 3.84 -9.75
C GLY A 242 40.68 5.08 -8.92
N VAL A 243 39.59 5.06 -8.14
CA VAL A 243 39.24 6.14 -7.21
C VAL A 243 40.18 6.21 -6.03
N SER A 244 40.55 5.07 -5.44
CA SER A 244 41.47 5.02 -4.30
C SER A 244 42.88 5.52 -4.62
N GLY A 245 43.25 5.56 -5.90
CA GLY A 245 44.53 6.13 -6.36
C GLY A 245 44.53 7.66 -6.48
N LEU A 246 43.40 8.34 -6.28
CA LEU A 246 43.32 9.80 -6.30
C LEU A 246 43.70 10.36 -4.91
N GLU A 247 44.66 11.28 -4.87
CA GLU A 247 44.98 12.05 -3.65
C GLU A 247 43.85 13.06 -3.37
N ASP A 248 43.50 13.24 -2.08
CA ASP A 248 42.38 14.03 -1.52
C ASP A 248 41.78 15.09 -2.47
N THR A 249 40.92 14.63 -3.39
CA THR A 249 40.29 15.49 -4.39
C THR A 249 38.95 15.96 -3.86
N PRO A 250 38.74 17.28 -3.66
CA PRO A 250 37.46 17.78 -3.18
C PRO A 250 36.36 17.59 -4.23
N GLY A 251 35.21 17.04 -3.79
CA GLY A 251 34.02 16.86 -4.63
C GLY A 251 33.86 15.44 -5.21
N VAL A 252 32.67 15.17 -5.75
CA VAL A 252 32.26 13.81 -6.20
C VAL A 252 32.52 13.57 -7.68
N VAL A 253 32.63 14.64 -8.48
CA VAL A 253 32.67 14.56 -9.95
C VAL A 253 33.92 13.84 -10.46
N ILE A 254 35.11 14.16 -9.94
CA ILE A 254 36.37 13.54 -10.39
C ILE A 254 36.45 12.06 -9.98
N PRO A 255 36.19 11.68 -8.70
CA PRO A 255 36.08 10.28 -8.32
C PRO A 255 35.07 9.49 -9.18
N ALA A 256 33.88 10.03 -9.41
CA ALA A 256 32.86 9.34 -10.22
C ALA A 256 33.31 9.15 -11.68
N THR A 257 33.96 10.17 -12.25
CA THR A 257 34.47 10.11 -13.63
C THR A 257 35.64 9.13 -13.74
N ARG A 258 36.53 9.09 -12.76
CA ARG A 258 37.64 8.14 -12.69
C ARG A 258 37.13 6.70 -12.59
N PHE A 259 36.18 6.47 -11.68
CA PHE A 259 35.49 5.19 -11.55
C PHE A 259 34.90 4.73 -12.88
N ALA A 260 34.14 5.61 -13.54
CA ALA A 260 33.52 5.30 -14.82
C ALA A 260 34.58 4.98 -15.89
N PHE A 261 35.64 5.76 -16.02
CA PHE A 261 36.68 5.51 -17.02
C PHE A 261 37.34 4.12 -16.86
N ASP A 262 37.63 3.72 -15.63
CA ASP A 262 38.32 2.47 -15.32
C ASP A 262 37.38 1.25 -15.32
N SER A 263 36.12 1.42 -14.90
CA SER A 263 35.12 0.34 -14.88
C SER A 263 34.52 0.02 -16.24
N VAL A 264 34.23 1.04 -17.06
CA VAL A 264 33.45 0.89 -18.30
C VAL A 264 33.98 -0.15 -19.28
N PRO A 265 35.30 -0.34 -19.50
CA PRO A 265 35.80 -1.38 -20.40
C PRO A 265 35.41 -2.79 -19.94
N TRP A 266 35.50 -3.05 -18.64
CA TRP A 266 35.13 -4.33 -18.03
C TRP A 266 33.61 -4.54 -18.04
N LEU A 267 32.84 -3.48 -17.75
CA LEU A 267 31.38 -3.52 -17.82
C LEU A 267 30.89 -3.72 -19.27
N ALA A 268 31.53 -3.10 -20.25
CA ALA A 268 31.23 -3.31 -21.65
C ALA A 268 31.56 -4.76 -22.05
N MET A 269 32.70 -5.29 -21.65
CA MET A 269 33.04 -6.70 -21.89
C MET A 269 32.03 -7.66 -21.24
N ALA A 270 31.61 -7.39 -20.00
CA ALA A 270 30.57 -8.17 -19.33
C ALA A 270 29.26 -8.19 -20.12
N ALA A 271 28.76 -7.02 -20.51
CA ALA A 271 27.53 -6.89 -21.28
C ALA A 271 27.66 -7.52 -22.68
N LEU A 272 28.84 -7.43 -23.32
CA LEU A 272 29.11 -8.12 -24.58
C LEU A 272 29.06 -9.63 -24.42
N THR A 273 29.73 -10.18 -23.40
CA THR A 273 29.69 -11.62 -23.11
C THR A 273 28.27 -12.10 -22.86
N ALA A 274 27.47 -11.37 -22.08
CA ALA A 274 26.07 -11.69 -21.84
C ALA A 274 25.22 -11.63 -23.14
N SER A 275 25.42 -10.60 -23.96
CA SER A 275 24.70 -10.46 -25.23
C SER A 275 25.08 -11.56 -26.24
N ALA A 276 26.35 -11.97 -26.27
CA ALA A 276 26.84 -13.03 -27.15
C ALA A 276 26.24 -14.39 -26.77
N GLY A 277 26.17 -14.73 -25.48
CA GLY A 277 25.53 -15.98 -25.06
C GLY A 277 24.05 -16.03 -25.37
N ARG A 278 23.33 -14.91 -25.21
CA ARG A 278 21.92 -14.82 -25.59
C ARG A 278 21.72 -14.95 -27.10
N LEU A 279 22.60 -14.34 -27.89
CA LEU A 279 22.60 -14.46 -29.35
C LEU A 279 22.88 -15.89 -29.81
N LEU A 280 23.79 -16.59 -29.14
CA LEU A 280 24.07 -17.99 -29.43
C LEU A 280 22.86 -18.88 -29.12
N ASP A 281 22.18 -18.66 -28.00
CA ASP A 281 20.97 -19.42 -27.67
C ASP A 281 19.84 -19.22 -28.69
N GLU A 282 19.63 -17.98 -29.15
CA GLU A 282 18.66 -17.68 -30.19
C GLU A 282 19.06 -18.31 -31.53
N ALA A 283 20.35 -18.25 -31.89
CA ALA A 283 20.86 -18.83 -33.14
C ALA A 283 20.83 -20.37 -33.16
N ILE A 284 20.83 -21.01 -31.99
CA ILE A 284 20.72 -22.46 -31.83
C ILE A 284 19.24 -22.91 -31.78
N SER A 285 18.31 -21.99 -31.48
CA SER A 285 16.88 -22.29 -31.42
C SER A 285 16.26 -22.36 -32.81
N ASP A 286 15.21 -23.16 -33.00
CA ASP A 286 14.51 -23.33 -34.28
C ASP A 286 13.66 -22.09 -34.70
N GLU A 287 13.75 -20.98 -33.95
CA GLU A 287 12.99 -19.76 -34.16
C GLU A 287 13.81 -18.70 -34.93
N PRO A 288 13.16 -17.87 -35.77
CA PRO A 288 13.86 -16.81 -36.49
C PRO A 288 14.42 -15.76 -35.51
N ILE A 289 15.73 -15.50 -35.60
CA ILE A 289 16.44 -14.57 -34.73
C ILE A 289 15.79 -13.18 -34.80
N ARG A 290 15.30 -12.70 -33.65
CA ARG A 290 14.70 -11.35 -33.58
C ARG A 290 15.76 -10.27 -33.80
N THR A 291 15.46 -9.31 -34.67
CA THR A 291 16.32 -8.17 -35.04
C THR A 291 16.83 -7.38 -33.82
N SER A 292 16.01 -7.31 -32.75
CA SER A 292 16.38 -6.67 -31.48
C SER A 292 17.58 -7.29 -30.79
N PHE A 293 17.81 -8.60 -30.92
CA PHE A 293 18.96 -9.27 -30.29
C PHE A 293 20.26 -9.05 -31.06
N LEU A 294 20.20 -8.99 -32.39
CA LEU A 294 21.37 -8.79 -33.26
C LEU A 294 22.06 -7.43 -33.03
N ASN A 295 21.29 -6.40 -32.65
CA ASN A 295 21.85 -5.07 -32.41
C ASN A 295 22.48 -4.91 -31.00
N LEU A 296 22.14 -5.78 -30.04
CA LEU A 296 22.61 -5.65 -28.65
C LEU A 296 24.13 -5.51 -28.48
N PRO A 297 25.00 -6.37 -29.09
CA PRO A 297 26.44 -6.23 -28.90
C PRO A 297 26.98 -4.90 -29.42
N PHE A 298 26.47 -4.42 -30.56
CA PHE A 298 26.89 -3.15 -31.15
C PHE A 298 26.50 -1.96 -30.28
N ILE A 299 25.27 -1.97 -29.74
CA ILE A 299 24.81 -0.95 -28.79
C ILE A 299 25.71 -0.94 -27.55
N VAL A 300 26.03 -2.11 -26.98
CA VAL A 300 26.88 -2.21 -25.78
C VAL A 300 28.27 -1.61 -26.03
N VAL A 301 28.92 -1.94 -27.16
CA VAL A 301 30.21 -1.35 -27.51
C VAL A 301 30.09 0.16 -27.67
N ALA A 302 29.08 0.63 -28.42
CA ALA A 302 28.88 2.05 -28.69
C ALA A 302 28.67 2.84 -27.38
N VAL A 303 27.80 2.38 -26.50
CA VAL A 303 27.55 3.00 -25.19
C VAL A 303 28.82 3.00 -24.34
N GLY A 304 29.54 1.87 -24.28
CA GLY A 304 30.81 1.78 -23.55
C GLY A 304 31.86 2.79 -24.06
N LEU A 305 32.00 2.94 -25.38
CA LEU A 305 32.91 3.92 -25.98
C LEU A 305 32.50 5.36 -25.67
N VAL A 306 31.19 5.68 -25.75
CA VAL A 306 30.69 7.02 -25.43
C VAL A 306 30.96 7.37 -23.98
N VAL A 307 30.55 6.50 -23.04
CA VAL A 307 30.75 6.75 -21.60
C VAL A 307 32.24 6.90 -21.30
N ARG A 308 33.08 6.00 -21.83
CA ARG A 308 34.54 6.08 -21.65
C ARG A 308 35.13 7.36 -22.26
N GLY A 309 34.64 7.80 -23.43
CA GLY A 309 35.07 9.02 -24.10
C GLY A 309 34.74 10.28 -23.29
N PHE A 310 33.52 10.38 -22.76
CA PHE A 310 33.15 11.49 -21.87
C PHE A 310 33.96 11.46 -20.56
N SER A 311 34.14 10.28 -19.95
CA SER A 311 34.98 10.16 -18.75
C SER A 311 36.42 10.58 -19.01
N ALA A 312 36.99 10.19 -20.16
CA ALA A 312 38.30 10.63 -20.60
C ALA A 312 38.41 12.15 -20.75
N TYR A 313 37.41 12.78 -21.40
CA TYR A 313 37.38 14.21 -21.62
C TYR A 313 37.45 15.00 -20.31
N PHE A 314 36.63 14.62 -19.33
CA PHE A 314 36.62 15.28 -18.01
C PHE A 314 37.93 15.07 -17.24
N LEU A 315 38.55 13.90 -17.32
CA LEU A 315 39.82 13.61 -16.65
C LEU A 315 40.99 14.38 -17.30
N GLU A 316 41.00 14.48 -18.63
CA GLU A 316 42.02 15.24 -19.38
C GLU A 316 41.89 16.75 -19.14
N GLN A 317 40.65 17.27 -19.10
CA GLN A 317 40.38 18.69 -18.80
C GLN A 317 40.86 19.11 -17.40
N GLN A 318 40.98 18.15 -16.49
CA GLN A 318 41.39 18.36 -15.09
C GLN A 318 42.87 18.01 -14.86
N GLY A 319 43.63 17.73 -15.92
CA GLY A 319 45.05 17.39 -15.84
C GLY A 319 45.35 16.03 -15.19
N GLN A 320 44.32 15.19 -15.00
CA GLN A 320 44.43 13.84 -14.43
C GLN A 320 44.76 12.77 -15.48
N MET A 321 44.83 13.18 -16.76
CA MET A 321 45.29 12.36 -17.88
C MET A 321 46.16 13.20 -18.80
N GLU A 322 47.25 12.61 -19.28
CA GLU A 322 48.06 13.21 -20.34
C GLU A 322 47.32 13.16 -21.69
N SER A 323 47.57 14.15 -22.53
CA SER A 323 47.06 14.21 -23.90
C SER A 323 47.53 13.02 -24.72
N PHE A 324 46.63 12.43 -25.50
CA PHE A 324 46.94 11.25 -26.29
C PHE A 324 47.88 11.60 -27.47
N VAL A 325 49.08 11.03 -27.49
CA VAL A 325 50.03 11.25 -28.57
C VAL A 325 49.92 10.12 -29.59
N VAL A 326 49.58 10.45 -30.84
CA VAL A 326 49.60 9.47 -31.93
C VAL A 326 51.06 9.28 -32.37
N PRO A 327 51.65 8.09 -32.20
CA PRO A 327 52.99 7.83 -32.68
C PRO A 327 53.02 7.91 -34.21
N ALA A 328 54.12 8.43 -34.74
CA ALA A 328 54.35 8.43 -36.18
C ALA A 328 54.44 6.98 -36.66
N ASN A 329 53.50 6.59 -37.53
CA ASN A 329 53.43 5.25 -38.10
C ASN A 329 53.54 5.37 -39.61
N GLU A 330 54.46 4.62 -40.21
CA GLU A 330 54.50 4.37 -41.65
C GLU A 330 53.87 3.00 -41.90
N PHE A 331 52.59 2.98 -42.32
CA PHE A 331 51.91 1.75 -42.71
C PHE A 331 51.61 1.81 -44.20
N LEU A 332 52.52 1.24 -44.99
CA LEU A 332 52.45 0.91 -46.43
C LEU A 332 52.15 2.09 -47.39
N ILE A 333 51.02 2.79 -47.24
CA ILE A 333 50.59 3.95 -48.06
C ILE A 333 50.14 5.15 -47.19
N PHE A 334 50.04 4.98 -45.87
CA PHE A 334 49.68 6.03 -44.93
C PHE A 334 50.89 6.42 -44.09
N SER A 335 51.36 7.67 -44.23
CA SER A 335 52.35 8.29 -43.35
C SER A 335 51.66 9.37 -42.53
N ASN A 336 51.67 9.24 -41.20
CA ASN A 336 51.22 10.32 -40.31
C ASN A 336 52.40 10.84 -39.50
N GLU A 337 52.52 12.17 -39.43
CA GLU A 337 53.43 12.84 -38.49
C GLU A 337 52.93 12.67 -37.05
N ARG A 338 53.83 12.78 -36.07
CA ARG A 338 53.43 12.74 -34.67
C ARG A 338 52.57 13.97 -34.36
N PHE A 339 51.31 13.76 -34.03
CA PHE A 339 50.43 14.81 -33.55
C PHE A 339 49.85 14.45 -32.18
N VAL A 340 49.65 15.48 -31.37
CA VAL A 340 49.03 15.38 -30.04
C VAL A 340 47.53 15.61 -30.23
N MET A 341 46.71 14.63 -29.88
CA MET A 341 45.26 14.83 -29.81
C MET A 341 44.91 15.53 -28.52
N GLY A 342 44.20 16.65 -28.62
CA GLY A 342 43.58 17.29 -27.46
C GLY A 342 42.34 16.52 -26.97
N ALA A 343 41.89 16.83 -25.75
CA ALA A 343 40.74 16.18 -25.11
C ALA A 343 39.48 16.16 -25.99
N GLY A 344 39.22 17.25 -26.73
CA GLY A 344 38.09 17.36 -27.65
C GLY A 344 38.20 16.43 -28.87
N GLU A 345 39.39 16.28 -29.44
CA GLU A 345 39.63 15.42 -30.61
C GLU A 345 39.52 13.94 -30.22
N ARG A 346 40.06 13.58 -29.06
CA ARG A 346 39.92 12.24 -28.48
C ARG A 346 38.45 11.91 -28.18
N LEU A 347 37.70 12.84 -27.60
CA LEU A 347 36.25 12.66 -27.39
C LEU A 347 35.52 12.46 -28.71
N ALA A 348 35.80 13.30 -29.71
CA ALA A 348 35.20 13.18 -31.04
C ALA A 348 35.49 11.82 -31.66
N LEU A 349 36.72 11.29 -31.54
CA LEU A 349 37.08 9.96 -32.01
C LEU A 349 36.24 8.87 -31.35
N TYR A 350 36.06 8.89 -30.02
CA TYR A 350 35.22 7.92 -29.30
C TYR A 350 33.76 7.98 -29.77
N VAL A 351 33.20 9.18 -29.87
CA VAL A 351 31.80 9.38 -30.25
C VAL A 351 31.56 8.97 -31.71
N VAL A 352 32.43 9.37 -32.64
CA VAL A 352 32.32 8.98 -34.06
C VAL A 352 32.47 7.47 -34.20
N THR A 353 33.43 6.85 -33.52
CA THR A 353 33.61 5.39 -33.54
C THR A 353 32.38 4.67 -33.00
N ALA A 354 31.77 5.18 -31.91
CA ALA A 354 30.55 4.62 -31.35
C ALA A 354 29.36 4.72 -32.32
N ILE A 355 29.19 5.87 -32.99
CA ILE A 355 28.14 6.08 -33.99
C ILE A 355 28.34 5.10 -35.16
N VAL A 356 29.56 4.96 -35.69
CA VAL A 356 29.86 4.02 -36.77
C VAL A 356 29.55 2.59 -36.36
N ILE A 357 29.97 2.16 -35.16
CA ILE A 357 29.67 0.81 -34.65
C ILE A 357 28.16 0.58 -34.52
N SER A 358 27.42 1.55 -34.00
CA SER A 358 25.96 1.46 -33.87
C SER A 358 25.26 1.39 -35.23
N LEU A 359 25.73 2.15 -36.24
CA LEU A 359 25.18 2.13 -37.59
C LEU A 359 25.47 0.79 -38.29
N VAL A 360 26.69 0.27 -38.15
CA VAL A 360 27.07 -1.06 -38.67
C VAL A 360 26.20 -2.15 -38.03
N GLY A 361 25.98 -2.08 -36.72
CA GLY A 361 25.08 -2.99 -36.02
C GLY A 361 23.65 -2.95 -36.53
N ALA A 362 23.10 -1.76 -36.72
CA ALA A 362 21.77 -1.58 -37.29
C ALA A 362 21.65 -2.12 -38.72
N GLN A 363 22.68 -1.90 -39.55
CA GLN A 363 22.72 -2.37 -40.93
C GLN A 363 22.76 -3.91 -41.00
N ILE A 364 23.60 -4.55 -40.18
CA ILE A 364 23.71 -6.01 -40.10
C ILE A 364 22.38 -6.63 -39.63
N ALA A 365 21.75 -6.02 -38.62
CA ALA A 365 20.46 -6.48 -38.13
C ALA A 365 19.37 -6.36 -39.21
N ALA A 366 19.34 -5.26 -39.96
CA ALA A 366 18.40 -5.05 -41.06
C ALA A 366 18.60 -6.04 -42.22
N SER A 367 19.85 -6.34 -42.60
CA SER A 367 20.13 -7.27 -43.71
C SER A 367 19.73 -8.72 -43.41
N LEU A 368 19.89 -9.16 -42.16
CA LEU A 368 19.54 -10.52 -41.74
C LEU A 368 18.03 -10.71 -41.56
N SER A 369 17.30 -9.63 -41.25
CA SER A 369 15.83 -9.67 -41.15
C SER A 369 15.13 -9.73 -42.52
N GLY A 370 15.79 -9.26 -43.59
CA GLY A 370 15.22 -9.19 -44.94
C GLY A 370 15.16 -10.52 -45.69
N SER A 371 15.94 -11.53 -45.30
CA SER A 371 16.02 -12.82 -46.01
C SER A 371 14.99 -13.86 -45.55
N SER A 372 14.10 -13.53 -44.61
CA SER A 372 13.09 -14.47 -44.07
C SER A 372 11.67 -14.19 -44.56
N GLY A 373 11.48 -13.23 -45.49
CA GLY A 373 10.16 -12.74 -45.92
C GLY A 373 9.73 -13.10 -47.34
N GLU A 374 10.46 -13.96 -48.06
CA GLU A 374 10.26 -14.19 -49.50
C GLU A 374 9.54 -15.51 -49.88
N ASP A 375 9.05 -16.30 -48.93
CA ASP A 375 8.39 -17.60 -49.25
C ASP A 375 6.85 -17.63 -49.09
N GLU A 376 6.18 -16.52 -48.78
CA GLU A 376 4.70 -16.48 -48.69
C GLU A 376 4.07 -15.53 -49.73
N ARG A 377 4.37 -15.73 -51.02
CA ARG A 377 3.58 -15.14 -52.11
C ARG A 377 3.67 -15.94 -53.41
N SER A 378 2.99 -17.09 -53.44
CA SER A 378 2.34 -17.59 -54.67
C SER A 378 1.41 -18.74 -54.34
N ASP A 379 0.13 -18.46 -54.13
CA ASP A 379 -0.89 -19.15 -54.92
C ASP A 379 -2.21 -18.38 -54.89
N GLY A 380 -2.71 -18.07 -56.08
CA GLY A 380 -3.95 -17.34 -56.30
C GLY A 380 -5.17 -18.26 -56.31
N GLY A 381 -6.31 -17.70 -55.95
CA GLY A 381 -7.61 -18.34 -56.12
C GLY A 381 -8.74 -17.37 -55.78
N SER A 382 -9.34 -16.81 -56.82
CA SER A 382 -10.50 -15.91 -56.84
C SER A 382 -11.73 -16.44 -56.09
N ASP A 383 -12.43 -15.58 -55.35
CA ASP A 383 -13.86 -15.32 -55.63
C ASP A 383 -14.39 -14.02 -55.02
N ALA A 384 -15.48 -13.52 -55.62
CA ALA A 384 -16.08 -12.18 -55.54
C ALA A 384 -16.62 -11.70 -54.17
N GLY A 385 -16.69 -10.36 -53.98
CA GLY A 385 -17.10 -9.61 -52.77
C GLY A 385 -18.63 -9.50 -52.51
N PRO A 386 -19.19 -8.39 -51.94
CA PRO A 386 -18.57 -7.17 -51.39
C PRO A 386 -19.20 -6.61 -50.06
N GLN A 387 -18.62 -5.47 -49.59
CA GLN A 387 -19.23 -4.35 -48.79
C GLN A 387 -19.53 -4.60 -47.29
N ASP A 388 -19.27 -3.71 -46.33
CA ASP A 388 -19.09 -2.24 -46.24
C ASP A 388 -17.99 -1.93 -45.17
N GLY A 389 -17.13 -0.91 -45.27
CA GLY A 389 -17.42 0.53 -45.20
C GLY A 389 -16.93 1.09 -43.85
N ALA A 390 -15.69 1.57 -43.79
CA ALA A 390 -15.33 3.01 -43.66
C ALA A 390 -15.01 3.42 -42.19
N THR A 391 -13.72 3.64 -41.84
CA THR A 391 -12.91 4.89 -41.85
C THR A 391 -12.75 5.45 -40.41
N ALA A 392 -11.53 5.54 -39.85
CA ALA A 392 -10.51 6.60 -40.05
C ALA A 392 -10.91 7.91 -39.31
N ASP A 393 -10.10 8.71 -38.61
CA ASP A 393 -8.66 9.02 -38.54
C ASP A 393 -8.37 9.65 -37.14
N GLY A 394 -7.14 9.67 -36.58
CA GLY A 394 -6.08 10.70 -36.78
C GLY A 394 -6.35 11.94 -35.89
N GLU A 395 -5.47 12.55 -35.07
CA GLU A 395 -4.02 12.83 -35.03
C GLU A 395 -3.65 13.16 -33.55
N SER A 396 -2.46 12.81 -32.97
CA SER A 396 -1.14 13.50 -33.04
C SER A 396 -1.20 15.00 -32.65
N ALA A 397 -0.39 15.64 -31.78
CA ALA A 397 0.74 15.31 -30.92
C ALA A 397 1.08 16.52 -29.99
N ALA A 398 1.87 16.23 -28.94
CA ALA A 398 2.96 17.04 -28.35
C ALA A 398 2.74 18.33 -27.50
N ALA A 399 3.19 18.20 -26.23
CA ALA A 399 4.17 19.03 -25.48
C ALA A 399 3.81 20.44 -24.90
N THR A 400 3.54 20.45 -23.58
CA THR A 400 4.08 21.25 -22.41
C THR A 400 4.66 22.68 -22.55
N PRO A 401 4.92 23.43 -21.44
CA PRO A 401 4.24 23.61 -20.12
C PRO A 401 4.06 25.11 -19.73
N ASP A 402 3.19 25.45 -18.77
CA ASP A 402 3.48 26.58 -17.83
C ASP A 402 2.59 26.59 -16.56
N SER A 403 3.20 27.20 -15.55
CA SER A 403 2.94 27.57 -14.16
C SER A 403 1.57 28.11 -13.68
N GLY A 404 1.43 28.03 -12.34
CA GLY A 404 0.62 28.91 -11.47
C GLY A 404 -0.82 28.46 -11.25
N ALA A 405 -1.45 28.53 -10.08
CA ALA A 405 -1.07 28.99 -8.76
C ALA A 405 -2.13 28.43 -7.78
N VAL A 406 -1.72 28.11 -6.56
CA VAL A 406 -2.58 27.77 -5.42
C VAL A 406 -3.02 29.06 -4.72
N PRO A 407 -4.24 29.18 -4.18
CA PRO A 407 -4.50 30.14 -3.12
C PRO A 407 -4.58 29.43 -1.75
N ASP A 408 -3.67 29.92 -0.92
CA ASP A 408 -3.57 29.82 0.53
C ASP A 408 -4.78 30.47 1.24
N ARG A 409 -5.19 29.91 2.38
CA ARG A 409 -6.04 30.60 3.36
C ARG A 409 -5.37 30.48 4.72
N SER A 410 -4.85 31.63 5.13
CA SER A 410 -4.15 31.96 6.35
C SER A 410 -5.07 32.10 7.56
N ASP A 411 -4.59 31.56 8.68
CA ASP A 411 -4.95 31.98 10.05
C ASP A 411 -4.45 33.41 10.34
N PRO A 412 -5.05 34.13 11.31
CA PRO A 412 -4.42 35.28 11.92
C PRO A 412 -3.96 34.99 13.36
N GLU A 413 -2.67 35.16 13.62
CA GLU A 413 -2.13 35.56 14.93
C GLU A 413 -2.22 37.08 15.11
N LEU A 414 -2.40 37.58 16.35
CA LEU A 414 -1.48 38.53 17.01
C LEU A 414 -2.03 39.03 18.38
N THR A 415 -1.30 38.68 19.45
CA THR A 415 -0.78 39.52 20.58
C THR A 415 -1.74 40.44 21.37
N ASP A 416 -1.62 40.67 22.69
CA ASP A 416 -0.43 41.01 23.49
C ASP A 416 -0.74 41.11 25.01
N GLY A 417 0.28 40.97 25.88
CA GLY A 417 0.36 41.43 27.28
C GLY A 417 -0.48 40.68 28.35
N GLY A 418 -0.06 40.41 29.58
CA GLY A 418 0.99 40.95 30.44
C GLY A 418 0.53 40.77 31.91
N ALA A 419 1.47 40.42 32.80
CA ALA A 419 1.30 40.02 34.21
C ALA A 419 0.44 40.93 35.13
N ALA A 420 -0.22 40.35 36.14
CA ALA A 420 0.07 40.52 37.59
C ALA A 420 -1.13 40.29 38.55
N ALA A 421 -0.85 39.51 39.62
CA ALA A 421 -1.22 39.71 41.04
C ALA A 421 -2.68 39.67 41.56
N GLY A 422 -2.83 39.00 42.72
CA GLY A 422 -3.93 39.14 43.70
C GLY A 422 -4.80 37.88 43.79
N ALA A 423 -4.55 36.90 44.67
CA ALA A 423 -4.79 36.93 46.13
C ALA A 423 -6.18 37.50 46.49
N ASP A 424 -7.18 36.64 46.64
CA ASP A 424 -7.93 36.49 47.89
C ASP A 424 -8.96 35.34 47.81
N SER A 425 -8.77 34.40 48.72
CA SER A 425 -9.80 33.61 49.41
C SER A 425 -9.71 34.08 50.87
N PRO A 426 -10.72 33.98 51.77
CA PRO A 426 -11.86 33.05 51.70
C PRO A 426 -13.18 33.56 52.34
N ALA A 427 -14.12 32.62 52.45
CA ALA A 427 -14.98 32.38 53.61
C ALA A 427 -16.19 33.31 53.88
N ASP A 428 -17.35 32.63 53.78
CA ASP A 428 -18.28 32.43 54.90
C ASP A 428 -19.35 33.50 55.16
N ARG A 429 -20.63 33.10 54.96
CA ARG A 429 -21.67 33.17 56.00
C ARG A 429 -22.99 32.51 55.54
N ASP A 430 -23.22 31.36 56.14
CA ASP A 430 -24.47 30.84 56.71
C ASP A 430 -25.79 31.58 56.41
N ARG A 431 -26.77 30.82 55.88
CA ARG A 431 -28.00 30.47 56.61
C ARG A 431 -28.76 29.31 55.99
#